data_AF-A0A6L4ZNB1-F1
#
_entry.id   AF-A0A6L4ZNB1-F1
#
_cell.length_a   1.000
_cell.length_b   1.000
_cell.length_c   1.000
_cell.angle_alpha   90.00
_cell.angle_beta   90.00
_cell.angle_gamma   90.00
#
_symmetry.space_group_name_H-M   'P 1'
#
loop_
_entity.id
_entity.type
_entity.pdbx_description
1 polymer ?
#
loop_
_entity_poly.entity_id
_entity_poly.type
_entity_poly.pdbx_seq_one_letter_code
_entity_poly.pdbx_strand_id
1 'polypeptide(L)'
;VGPGGTLETFSVINFPFIDPFTGLERPVPYGYGIINLDGCDNLLPHFLDISDHTKLAIGQRVEAVFEEKENRTTALTDIKHFRVLI
;
A
#
# COMPACT_ATOMS: atom_id res chain seq x y z
N VAL A 1 12.70 1.03 -15.69
CA VAL A 1 11.59 1.43 -14.79
C VAL A 1 11.95 0.98 -13.39
N GLY A 2 11.87 1.87 -12.39
CA GLY A 2 12.26 1.58 -11.00
C GLY A 2 11.08 1.03 -10.18
N PRO A 3 11.31 0.51 -8.96
CA PRO A 3 10.26 -0.06 -8.11
C PRO A 3 9.37 0.99 -7.41
N GLY A 4 9.53 2.26 -7.78
CA GLY A 4 8.88 3.38 -7.13
C GLY A 4 7.50 3.71 -7.71
N GLY A 5 6.77 4.53 -6.99
CA GLY A 5 5.54 5.16 -7.47
C GLY A 5 5.24 6.47 -6.77
N THR A 6 4.17 7.12 -7.20
CA THR A 6 3.61 8.33 -6.61
C THR A 6 2.25 8.02 -5.99
N LEU A 7 2.00 8.52 -4.79
CA LEU A 7 0.70 8.43 -4.14
C LEU A 7 -0.28 9.46 -4.73
N GLU A 8 -1.26 9.01 -5.51
CA GLU A 8 -2.24 9.89 -6.17
C GLU A 8 -3.37 10.33 -5.22
N THR A 9 -3.83 9.41 -4.37
CA THR A 9 -4.82 9.70 -3.33
C THR A 9 -4.81 8.60 -2.28
N PHE A 10 -5.39 8.85 -1.11
CA PHE A 10 -5.43 7.87 -0.02
C PHE A 10 -6.65 8.06 0.89
N SER A 11 -6.89 7.05 1.71
CA SER A 11 -7.83 7.08 2.83
C SER A 11 -7.19 6.43 4.05
N VAL A 12 -7.47 7.00 5.23
CA VAL A 12 -7.14 6.39 6.52
C VAL A 12 -8.42 5.77 7.07
N ILE A 13 -8.45 4.44 7.14
CA ILE A 13 -9.61 3.68 7.58
C ILE A 13 -9.50 3.47 9.08
N ASN A 14 -10.53 3.93 9.81
CA ASN A 14 -10.61 3.90 11.27
C ASN A 14 -11.68 2.94 11.80
N PHE A 15 -12.22 2.07 10.96
CA PHE A 15 -13.21 1.06 11.33
C PHE A 15 -12.73 -0.34 10.94
N PRO A 16 -13.08 -1.37 11.70
CA PRO A 16 -12.60 -2.72 11.46
C PRO A 16 -13.22 -3.30 10.18
N PHE A 17 -12.44 -4.07 9.45
CA PHE A 17 -12.88 -4.79 8.25
C PHE A 17 -12.24 -6.19 8.24
N ILE A 18 -13.03 -7.19 7.84
CA ILE A 18 -12.53 -8.56 7.65
C ILE A 18 -11.82 -8.62 6.31
N ASP A 19 -10.53 -8.91 6.33
CA ASP A 19 -9.75 -9.09 5.11
C ASP A 19 -10.28 -10.31 4.34
N PRO A 20 -10.71 -10.16 3.08
CA PRO A 20 -11.28 -11.26 2.31
C PRO A 20 -10.25 -12.34 1.93
N PHE A 21 -8.96 -12.03 1.96
CA PHE A 21 -7.88 -12.96 1.64
C PHE A 21 -7.41 -13.76 2.86
N THR A 22 -7.45 -13.18 4.07
CA THR A 22 -6.98 -13.87 5.29
C THR A 22 -8.10 -14.31 6.22
N GLY A 23 -9.30 -13.75 6.08
CA GLY A 23 -10.42 -13.96 7.01
C GLY A 23 -10.23 -13.31 8.38
N LEU A 24 -9.15 -12.56 8.58
CA LEU A 24 -8.82 -11.90 9.84
C LEU A 24 -9.26 -10.43 9.82
N GLU A 25 -9.58 -9.90 10.99
CA GLU A 25 -9.83 -8.47 11.17
C GLU A 25 -8.53 -7.68 10.96
N ARG A 26 -8.60 -6.60 10.17
CA ARG A 26 -7.45 -5.70 10.00
C ARG A 26 -7.31 -4.74 11.19
N PRO A 27 -6.08 -4.52 11.68
CA PRO A 27 -5.84 -3.55 12.73
C PRO A 27 -6.17 -2.14 12.23
N VAL A 28 -6.84 -1.36 13.08
CA VAL A 28 -7.15 0.06 12.82
C VAL A 28 -6.21 0.98 13.61
N PRO A 29 -5.85 2.16 13.07
CA PRO A 29 -6.11 2.58 11.70
C PRO A 29 -5.24 1.82 10.69
N TYR A 30 -5.70 1.73 9.43
CA TYR A 30 -4.86 1.31 8.31
C TYR A 30 -5.04 2.23 7.10
N GLY A 31 -4.01 2.34 6.26
CA GLY A 31 -4.04 3.17 5.06
C GLY A 31 -4.34 2.38 3.81
N TYR A 32 -5.09 3.00 2.91
CA TYR A 32 -5.32 2.51 1.56
C TYR A 32 -5.07 3.64 0.57
N GLY A 33 -4.20 3.39 -0.40
CA GLY A 33 -3.73 4.39 -1.36
C GLY A 33 -3.99 3.96 -2.79
N ILE A 34 -3.99 4.94 -3.68
CA ILE A 34 -3.96 4.75 -5.12
C ILE A 34 -2.56 5.16 -5.59
N ILE A 35 -1.80 4.21 -6.12
CA ILE A 35 -0.39 4.37 -6.46
C ILE A 35 -0.23 4.39 -7.98
N ASN A 36 0.42 5.43 -8.50
CA ASN A 36 0.89 5.48 -9.87
C ASN A 36 2.33 4.96 -9.92
N LEU A 37 2.54 3.76 -10.47
CA LEU A 37 3.87 3.14 -10.55
C LEU A 37 4.69 3.79 -11.66
N ASP A 38 6.00 3.94 -11.43
CA ASP A 38 6.89 4.58 -12.40
C ASP A 38 6.90 3.84 -13.75
N GLY A 39 6.45 4.52 -14.81
CA GLY A 39 6.37 3.96 -16.16
C GLY A 39 5.14 3.08 -16.40
N CYS A 40 4.14 3.12 -15.53
CA CYS A 40 2.84 2.50 -15.72
C CYS A 40 1.80 3.55 -16.11
N ASP A 41 0.88 3.21 -17.02
CA ASP A 41 -0.26 4.05 -17.37
C ASP A 41 -1.48 3.83 -16.45
N ASN A 42 -1.41 2.80 -15.60
CA ASN A 42 -2.49 2.39 -14.70
C ASN A 42 -2.18 2.70 -13.25
N LEU A 43 -3.25 2.95 -12.49
CA LEU A 43 -3.20 3.16 -11.06
C LEU A 43 -3.44 1.86 -10.31
N LEU A 44 -2.66 1.65 -9.24
CA LEU A 44 -2.72 0.47 -8.40
C LEU A 44 -3.30 0.83 -7.02
N PRO A 45 -4.52 0.39 -6.70
CA PRO A 45 -5.05 0.51 -5.35
C PRO A 45 -4.38 -0.51 -4.42
N HIS A 46 -3.76 -0.06 -3.33
CA HIS A 46 -3.07 -0.96 -2.40
C HIS A 46 -2.90 -0.38 -0.98
N PHE A 47 -2.51 -1.23 -0.04
CA PHE A 47 -2.28 -0.82 1.35
C PHE A 47 -1.06 0.08 1.51
N LEU A 48 -1.13 1.00 2.47
CA LEU A 48 -0.04 1.89 2.87
C LEU A 48 0.45 1.54 4.28
N ASP A 49 1.76 1.68 4.51
CA ASP A 49 2.29 1.84 5.86
C ASP A 49 1.94 3.24 6.36
N ILE A 50 1.19 3.29 7.46
CA ILE A 50 0.70 4.53 8.07
C ILE A 50 1.17 4.72 9.50
N SER A 51 2.34 4.18 9.82
CA SER A 51 2.99 4.35 11.14
C SER A 51 2.96 5.80 11.65
N ASP A 52 2.99 6.78 10.75
CA ASP A 52 2.65 8.18 11.02
C ASP A 52 1.67 8.74 9.98
N HIS A 53 0.39 8.41 10.13
CA HIS A 53 -0.67 8.83 9.19
C HIS A 53 -0.82 10.35 9.05
N THR A 54 -0.33 11.14 10.01
CA THR A 54 -0.41 12.61 9.96
C THR A 54 0.53 13.23 8.92
N LYS A 55 1.51 12.46 8.44
CA LYS A 55 2.49 12.87 7.43
C LYS A 55 2.15 12.44 6.01
N LEU A 56 1.00 11.80 5.81
CA LEU A 56 0.55 11.39 4.48
C LEU A 56 0.08 12.60 3.67
N ALA A 57 0.58 12.70 2.44
CA ALA A 57 0.22 13.74 1.50
C ALA A 57 0.20 13.17 0.07
N ILE A 58 -0.73 13.69 -0.73
CA ILE A 58 -0.79 13.41 -2.17
C ILE A 58 0.49 13.90 -2.84
N GLY A 59 0.99 13.14 -3.80
CA GLY A 59 2.23 13.42 -4.54
C GLY A 59 3.49 12.86 -3.89
N GLN A 60 3.41 12.27 -2.68
CA GLN A 60 4.56 11.64 -2.05
C GLN A 60 5.05 10.43 -2.83
N ARG A 61 6.36 10.19 -2.74
CA ARG A 61 7.00 9.01 -3.31
C ARG A 61 6.75 7.81 -2.43
N VAL A 62 6.53 6.67 -3.06
CA VAL A 62 6.31 5.40 -2.39
C VAL A 62 7.17 4.31 -3.01
N GLU A 63 7.39 3.25 -2.24
CA GLU A 63 8.02 2.03 -2.71
C GLU A 63 7.25 0.81 -2.22
N ALA A 64 7.19 -0.23 -3.05
CA ALA A 64 6.57 -1.49 -2.67
C ALA A 64 7.44 -2.24 -1.66
N VAL A 65 6.85 -2.57 -0.52
CA VAL A 65 7.38 -3.53 0.44
C VAL A 65 6.77 -4.88 0.11
N PHE A 66 7.62 -5.79 -0.35
CA PHE A 66 7.20 -7.14 -0.71
C PHE A 66 7.25 -8.06 0.50
N GLU A 67 6.45 -9.13 0.47
CA GLU A 67 6.58 -10.24 1.41
C GLU A 67 7.98 -10.89 1.34
N GLU A 68 8.31 -11.68 2.36
CA GLU A 68 9.52 -12.51 2.34
C GLU A 68 9.52 -13.43 1.13
N LYS A 69 10.70 -13.67 0.55
CA LYS A 69 10.82 -14.34 -0.76
C LYS A 69 10.15 -15.72 -0.77
N GLU A 70 10.20 -16.43 0.34
CA GLU A 70 9.64 -17.76 0.53
C GLU A 70 8.10 -17.76 0.59
N ASN A 71 7.49 -16.62 0.94
CA ASN A 71 6.04 -16.43 1.00
C ASN A 71 5.48 -15.82 -0.28
N ARG A 72 6.33 -15.36 -1.20
CA ARG A 72 5.88 -14.82 -2.48
C ARG A 72 5.35 -15.92 -3.36
N THR A 73 4.30 -15.58 -4.06
CA THR A 73 3.66 -16.42 -5.06
C THR A 73 3.88 -15.75 -6.42
N THR A 74 2.80 -15.33 -7.06
CA THR A 74 2.79 -14.44 -8.22
C THR A 74 1.55 -13.53 -8.16
N ALA A 75 1.03 -13.28 -6.96
CA ALA A 75 -0.21 -12.57 -6.72
C ALA A 75 0.07 -11.14 -6.26
N LEU A 76 -0.91 -10.24 -6.39
CA LEU A 76 -0.76 -8.86 -5.93
C LEU A 76 -0.49 -8.79 -4.40
N THR A 77 -0.94 -9.80 -3.66
CA THR A 77 -0.66 -9.98 -2.22
C THR A 77 0.82 -10.17 -1.90
N ASP A 78 1.67 -10.45 -2.89
CA ASP A 78 3.12 -10.48 -2.70
C ASP A 78 3.68 -9.08 -2.39
N ILE A 79 2.96 -8.01 -2.75
CA ILE A 79 3.19 -6.67 -2.23
C ILE A 79 2.45 -6.60 -0.89
N LYS A 80 3.18 -6.50 0.21
CA LYS A 80 2.60 -6.40 1.55
C LYS A 80 1.92 -5.06 1.77
N HIS A 81 2.61 -3.98 1.40
CA HIS A 81 2.11 -2.60 1.44
C HIS A 81 3.08 -1.68 0.67
N PHE A 82 2.72 -0.43 0.50
CA PHE A 82 3.63 0.63 0.07
C PHE A 82 4.10 1.45 1.26
N ARG A 83 5.41 1.67 1.35
CA ARG A 83 6.02 2.59 2.31
C ARG A 83 6.11 3.98 1.68
N VAL A 84 5.68 4.99 2.43
CA VAL A 84 5.85 6.40 2.04
C VAL A 84 7.26 6.87 2.35
N LEU A 85 7.91 7.48 1.36
CA LEU A 85 9.23 8.08 1.48
C LEU A 85 9.07 9.53 1.96
N ILE A 86 9.79 9.88 3.02
CA ILE A 86 9.81 11.22 3.64
C ILE A 86 10.94 12.04 3.05
#